data_AF-A0A5Q3Q4H3-F1
#
_entry.id   AF-A0A5Q3Q4H3-F1
#
_cell.length_a   1.000
_cell.length_b   1.000
_cell.length_c   1.000
_cell.angle_alpha   90.00
_cell.angle_beta   90.00
_cell.angle_gamma   90.00
#
_symmetry.space_group_name_H-M   'P 1'
#
loop_
_entity.id
_entity.type
_entity.pdbx_description
1 polymer ?
#
loop_
_entity_poly.entity_id
_entity_poly.type
_entity_poly.pdbx_seq_one_letter_code
_entity_poly.pdbx_strand_id
1 'polypeptide(L)'
;MDLRDEARAGHHTFSVTAQRQPEQEDRPASLVVEFTGADDDGQVMVEGAVHVAVDALDDTAQVLGRTLDGLSGLHGTRRKTRRTAGATAPNAGKPWTDDLNEQLREQWLARGSGVPATELVGELARGFGRTRPSVRAQLARCGCDPDVPGRLLPNDPDP
;
A
#
# COMPACT_ATOMS: atom_id res chain seq x y z
N MET A 1 8.53 -10.74 -9.61
CA MET A 1 7.30 -10.03 -9.26
C MET A 1 7.74 -8.63 -8.96
N ASP A 2 7.19 -7.68 -9.70
CA ASP A 2 7.53 -6.28 -9.58
C ASP A 2 6.37 -5.57 -8.89
N LEU A 3 6.68 -4.69 -7.95
CA LEU A 3 5.71 -3.92 -7.19
C LEU A 3 5.86 -2.46 -7.58
N ARG A 4 4.77 -1.80 -7.90
CA ARG A 4 4.75 -0.34 -8.06
C ARG A 4 3.69 0.25 -7.15
N ASP A 5 4.05 1.33 -6.46
CA ASP A 5 3.15 2.11 -5.63
C ASP A 5 3.35 3.60 -5.87
N GLU A 6 2.29 4.37 -5.68
CA GLU A 6 2.33 5.82 -5.82
C GLU A 6 1.43 6.46 -4.76
N ALA A 7 1.92 7.52 -4.14
CA ALA A 7 1.23 8.25 -3.10
C ALA A 7 1.35 9.75 -3.29
N ARG A 8 0.22 10.45 -3.25
CA ARG A 8 0.16 11.91 -3.21
C ARG A 8 0.03 12.41 -1.78
N ALA A 9 0.88 13.34 -1.39
CA ALA A 9 0.87 13.97 -0.07
C ALA A 9 1.00 15.49 -0.20
N GLY A 10 -0.15 16.18 -0.19
CA GLY A 10 -0.19 17.62 -0.45
C GLY A 10 0.22 17.92 -1.89
N HIS A 11 1.23 18.78 -2.03
CA HIS A 11 1.79 19.25 -3.30
C HIS A 11 2.92 18.34 -3.83
N HIS A 12 3.08 17.15 -3.26
CA HIS A 12 4.14 16.21 -3.65
C HIS A 12 3.55 14.87 -4.04
N THR A 13 4.12 14.28 -5.07
CA THR A 13 3.82 12.92 -5.53
C THR A 13 5.07 12.07 -5.35
N PHE A 14 4.90 10.91 -4.73
CA PHE A 14 5.97 9.94 -4.48
C PHE A 14 5.64 8.64 -5.21
N SER A 15 6.63 8.04 -5.86
CA SER A 15 6.49 6.73 -6.49
C SER A 15 7.58 5.78 -6.00
N VAL A 16 7.21 4.52 -5.84
CA VAL A 16 8.11 3.42 -5.50
C VAL A 16 7.96 2.35 -6.57
N THR A 17 9.07 1.89 -7.12
CA THR A 17 9.12 0.71 -7.98
C THR A 17 10.09 -0.29 -7.38
N ALA A 18 9.65 -1.51 -7.12
CA ALA A 18 10.48 -2.59 -6.64
C ALA A 18 10.56 -3.70 -7.69
N GLN A 19 11.77 -4.11 -8.04
CA GLN A 19 12.03 -5.17 -9.01
C GLN A 19 12.81 -6.29 -8.33
N ARG A 20 12.32 -7.52 -8.45
CA ARG A 20 13.00 -8.68 -7.87
C ARG A 20 14.13 -9.13 -8.80
N GLN A 21 15.33 -9.21 -8.26
CA GLN A 21 16.45 -9.89 -8.89
C GLN A 21 16.46 -11.35 -8.44
N PRO A 22 16.43 -12.32 -9.38
CA PRO A 22 16.50 -13.73 -9.04
C PRO A 22 17.85 -14.06 -8.40
N GLU A 23 17.88 -15.17 -7.67
CA GLU A 23 19.12 -15.74 -7.17
C GLU A 23 20.05 -16.08 -8.35
N GLN A 24 21.34 -15.77 -8.17
CA GLN A 24 22.42 -16.12 -9.08
C GLN A 24 23.42 -17.01 -8.32
N GLU A 25 24.27 -17.72 -9.06
CA GLU A 25 25.20 -18.72 -8.51
C GLU A 25 26.05 -18.20 -7.32
N ASP A 26 26.38 -16.90 -7.31
CA ASP A 26 27.16 -16.22 -6.26
C ASP A 26 26.37 -15.16 -5.47
N ARG A 27 25.04 -15.06 -5.65
CA ARG A 27 24.25 -13.98 -5.00
C ARG A 27 22.82 -14.42 -4.67
N PRO A 28 22.38 -14.29 -3.41
CA PRO A 28 21.01 -14.58 -3.04
C PRO A 28 20.03 -13.64 -3.74
N ALA A 29 18.77 -14.06 -3.85
CA ALA A 29 17.72 -13.21 -4.41
C ALA A 29 17.64 -11.85 -3.69
N SER A 30 17.48 -10.78 -4.45
CA SER A 30 17.41 -9.42 -3.93
C SER A 30 16.29 -8.62 -4.58
N LEU A 31 16.05 -7.43 -4.06
CA LEU A 31 15.13 -6.44 -4.60
C LEU A 31 15.87 -5.14 -4.84
N VAL A 32 15.62 -4.53 -5.99
CA VAL A 32 15.97 -3.15 -6.30
C VAL A 32 14.73 -2.32 -6.05
N VAL A 33 14.78 -1.40 -5.08
CA VAL A 33 13.67 -0.50 -4.76
C VAL A 33 14.09 0.90 -5.16
N GLU A 34 13.45 1.42 -6.20
CA GLU A 34 13.60 2.79 -6.68
C GLU A 34 12.51 3.66 -6.07
N PHE A 35 12.91 4.85 -5.61
CA PHE A 35 12.03 5.85 -5.04
C PHE A 35 12.24 7.18 -5.74
N THR A 36 11.16 7.79 -6.19
CA THR A 36 11.17 9.15 -6.73
C THR A 36 10.09 9.98 -6.06
N GLY A 37 10.31 11.28 -6.00
CA GLY A 37 9.30 12.23 -5.57
C GLY A 37 9.49 13.56 -6.26
N ALA A 38 8.37 14.11 -6.70
CA ALA A 38 8.30 15.38 -7.39
C ALA A 38 7.24 16.28 -6.75
N ASP A 39 7.39 17.59 -6.92
CA ASP A 39 6.33 18.55 -6.59
C ASP A 39 5.25 18.65 -7.68
N ASP A 40 4.29 19.55 -7.49
CA ASP A 40 3.18 19.78 -8.42
C ASP A 40 3.64 20.37 -9.77
N ASP A 41 4.83 20.98 -9.83
CA ASP A 41 5.45 21.49 -11.05
C ASP A 41 6.29 20.41 -11.76
N GLY A 42 6.31 19.18 -11.20
CA GLY A 42 7.08 18.05 -11.72
C GLY A 42 8.58 18.16 -11.46
N GLN A 43 9.03 19.09 -10.60
CA GLN A 43 10.43 19.16 -10.20
C GLN A 43 10.76 18.01 -9.27
N VAL A 44 11.78 17.23 -9.62
CA VAL A 44 12.25 16.11 -8.80
C VAL A 44 12.90 16.66 -7.55
N MET A 45 12.33 16.32 -6.39
CA MET A 45 12.85 16.70 -5.08
C MET A 45 13.59 15.57 -4.38
N VAL A 46 13.25 14.33 -4.73
CA VAL A 46 13.88 13.14 -4.15
C VAL A 46 13.96 12.05 -5.21
N GLU A 47 15.11 11.40 -5.25
CA GLU A 47 15.39 10.25 -6.11
C GLU A 47 16.39 9.36 -5.39
N GLY A 48 16.23 8.06 -5.50
CA GLY A 48 17.18 7.11 -4.97
C GLY A 48 16.80 5.67 -5.24
N ALA A 49 17.76 4.77 -5.03
CA ALA A 49 17.55 3.34 -5.12
C ALA A 49 18.21 2.63 -3.94
N VAL A 50 17.60 1.53 -3.49
CA VAL A 50 18.14 0.65 -2.45
C VAL A 50 18.13 -0.78 -2.96
N HIS A 51 19.27 -1.46 -2.81
CA HIS A 51 19.36 -2.91 -3.00
C HIS A 51 19.18 -3.61 -1.65
N VAL A 52 18.24 -4.53 -1.57
CA VAL A 52 17.90 -5.25 -0.33
C VAL A 52 17.87 -6.74 -0.61
N ALA A 53 18.58 -7.52 0.21
CA ALA A 53 18.45 -8.98 0.17
C ALA A 53 17.05 -9.38 0.65
N VAL A 54 16.43 -10.39 0.01
CA VAL A 54 15.03 -10.76 0.30
C VAL A 54 14.81 -11.17 1.76
N ASP A 55 15.81 -11.81 2.37
CA ASP A 55 15.81 -12.21 3.78
C ASP A 55 15.97 -11.04 4.77
N ALA A 56 16.47 -9.89 4.31
CA ALA A 56 16.67 -8.68 5.11
C ALA A 56 15.59 -7.62 4.91
N LEU A 57 14.51 -7.92 4.17
CA LEU A 57 13.48 -6.93 3.81
C LEU A 57 12.77 -6.33 5.03
N ASP A 58 12.34 -7.17 5.96
CA ASP A 58 11.59 -6.73 7.14
C ASP A 58 12.44 -5.83 8.03
N ASP A 59 13.70 -6.21 8.26
CA ASP A 59 14.65 -5.41 9.04
C ASP A 59 14.96 -4.07 8.36
N THR A 60 15.16 -4.10 7.04
CA THR A 60 15.41 -2.90 6.25
C THR A 60 14.22 -1.94 6.28
N ALA A 61 13.00 -2.46 6.09
CA ALA A 61 11.77 -1.68 6.19
C ALA A 61 11.60 -1.08 7.58
N GLN A 62 11.92 -1.82 8.64
CA GLN A 62 11.86 -1.33 10.01
C GLN A 62 12.88 -0.20 10.28
N VAL A 63 14.11 -0.33 9.78
CA VAL A 63 15.14 0.70 9.94
C VAL A 63 14.78 1.97 9.16
N LEU A 64 14.38 1.83 7.89
CA LEU A 64 13.95 2.97 7.07
C LEU A 64 12.74 3.68 7.69
N GLY A 65 11.69 2.93 8.06
CA GLY A 65 10.49 3.48 8.69
C GLY A 65 10.80 4.25 9.97
N ARG A 66 11.56 3.66 10.90
CA ARG A 66 11.97 4.33 12.14
C ARG A 66 12.77 5.60 11.89
N THR A 67 13.67 5.58 10.89
CA THR A 67 14.52 6.72 10.56
C THR A 67 13.69 7.87 10.01
N LEU A 68 12.82 7.59 9.03
CA LEU A 68 11.94 8.58 8.42
C LEU A 68 10.91 9.13 9.43
N ASP A 69 10.37 8.29 10.31
CA ASP A 69 9.49 8.72 11.39
C ASP A 69 10.22 9.66 12.38
N GLY A 70 11.45 9.29 12.76
CA GLY A 70 12.31 10.12 13.62
C GLY A 70 12.61 11.48 13.00
N LEU A 71 13.03 11.50 11.73
CA LEU A 71 13.31 12.74 10.98
C LEU A 71 12.05 13.59 10.81
N SER A 72 10.90 12.97 10.55
CA SER A 72 9.61 13.67 10.47
C SER A 72 9.24 14.33 11.79
N GLY A 73 9.52 13.65 12.91
CA GLY A 73 9.30 14.20 14.26
C GLY A 73 10.20 15.40 14.60
N LEU A 74 11.40 15.47 14.00
CA LEU A 74 12.38 16.54 14.22
C LEU A 74 12.15 17.75 13.31
N HIS A 75 11.80 17.52 12.04
CA HIS A 75 11.73 18.58 11.01
C HIS A 75 10.30 18.92 10.56
N GLY A 76 9.30 18.12 10.91
CA GLY A 76 7.91 18.39 10.58
C GLY A 76 7.34 19.54 11.41
N THR A 77 6.71 20.53 10.77
CA THR A 77 5.73 21.37 11.46
C THR A 77 4.66 20.41 11.96
N ARG A 78 4.48 20.35 13.28
CA ARG A 78 3.73 19.30 13.96
C ARG A 78 2.23 19.46 13.66
N ARG A 79 1.76 19.13 12.45
CA ARG A 79 0.35 18.85 12.21
C ARG A 79 0.10 17.52 12.89
N LYS A 80 -0.37 17.63 14.14
CA LYS A 80 -0.76 16.56 15.06
C LYS A 80 -1.86 15.69 14.43
N THR A 81 -1.57 14.97 13.36
CA THR A 81 -2.35 13.80 13.00
C THR A 81 -1.92 12.74 13.99
N ARG A 82 -2.79 12.46 14.94
CA ARG A 82 -2.66 11.36 15.90
C ARG A 82 -2.57 10.06 15.09
N ARG A 83 -1.40 9.69 14.60
CA ARG A 83 -1.04 8.31 14.31
C ARG A 83 -0.22 7.84 15.50
N THR A 84 -0.92 7.21 16.43
CA THR A 84 -0.33 6.44 17.51
C THR A 84 0.73 5.50 16.94
N ALA A 85 1.99 5.79 17.27
CA ALA A 85 3.03 4.79 17.33
C ALA A 85 2.48 3.62 18.17
N GLY A 86 2.26 2.46 17.54
CA GLY A 86 1.76 1.26 18.21
C GLY A 86 0.38 0.72 17.79
N ALA A 87 -0.26 1.24 16.74
CA ALA A 87 -1.46 0.61 16.18
C ALA A 87 -1.19 0.09 14.77
N THR A 88 -0.48 -1.05 14.67
CA THR A 88 -0.78 -2.02 13.61
C THR A 88 -2.30 -2.14 13.59
N ALA A 89 -2.94 -1.95 12.42
CA ALA A 89 -4.39 -2.06 12.33
C ALA A 89 -4.82 -3.34 13.09
N PRO A 90 -5.87 -3.33 13.93
CA PRO A 90 -6.11 -4.39 14.93
C PRO A 90 -6.10 -5.82 14.38
N ASN A 91 -6.34 -5.97 13.09
CA ASN A 91 -6.31 -7.23 12.37
C ASN A 91 -5.25 -7.27 11.24
N ALA A 92 -4.25 -6.40 11.18
CA ALA A 92 -3.20 -6.53 10.15
C ALA A 92 -2.48 -7.89 10.30
N GLY A 93 -2.30 -8.61 9.19
CA GLY A 93 -1.69 -9.95 9.18
C GLY A 93 -2.63 -11.13 9.53
N LYS A 94 -3.85 -10.88 10.02
CA LYS A 94 -4.83 -11.98 10.22
C LYS A 94 -5.33 -12.54 8.87
N PRO A 95 -5.73 -13.81 8.77
CA PRO A 95 -6.35 -14.32 7.54
C PRO A 95 -7.68 -13.60 7.25
N TRP A 96 -8.07 -13.56 5.98
CA TRP A 96 -9.42 -13.19 5.55
C TRP A 96 -10.27 -14.46 5.51
N THR A 97 -11.33 -14.51 6.31
CA THR A 97 -12.29 -15.62 6.30
C THR A 97 -13.37 -15.38 5.26
N ASP A 98 -14.08 -16.43 4.85
CA ASP A 98 -15.17 -16.32 3.87
C ASP A 98 -16.27 -15.34 4.33
N ASP A 99 -16.62 -15.36 5.61
CA ASP A 99 -17.56 -14.39 6.19
C ASP A 99 -17.09 -12.94 6.07
N LEU A 100 -15.79 -12.69 6.24
CA LEU A 100 -15.21 -11.35 6.09
C LEU A 100 -15.12 -10.93 4.62
N ASN A 101 -14.93 -11.89 3.73
CA ASN A 101 -14.91 -11.68 2.28
C ASN A 101 -16.30 -11.28 1.78
N GLU A 102 -17.34 -11.99 2.23
CA GLU A 102 -18.72 -11.67 1.86
C GLU A 102 -19.11 -10.28 2.39
N GLN A 103 -18.83 -10.00 3.67
CA GLN A 103 -19.07 -8.67 4.24
C GLN A 103 -18.32 -7.55 3.51
N LEU A 104 -17.08 -7.79 3.09
CA LEU A 104 -16.29 -6.83 2.33
C LEU A 104 -16.92 -6.59 0.96
N ARG A 105 -17.34 -7.65 0.27
CA ARG A 105 -18.01 -7.61 -1.03
C ARG A 105 -19.34 -6.86 -0.95
N GLU A 106 -20.20 -7.21 0.00
CA GLU A 106 -21.49 -6.55 0.22
C GLU A 106 -21.33 -5.04 0.46
N GLN A 107 -20.42 -4.65 1.36
CA GLN A 107 -20.19 -3.24 1.67
C GLN A 107 -19.60 -2.46 0.48
N TRP A 108 -18.75 -3.09 -0.33
CA TRP A 108 -18.23 -2.50 -1.56
C TRP A 108 -19.32 -2.28 -2.61
N LEU A 109 -20.19 -3.28 -2.80
CA LEU A 109 -21.25 -3.24 -3.79
C LEU A 109 -22.38 -2.27 -3.41
N ALA A 110 -22.71 -2.17 -2.12
CA ALA A 110 -23.79 -1.33 -1.62
C ALA A 110 -23.54 0.19 -1.76
N ARG A 111 -22.28 0.63 -1.86
CA ARG A 111 -21.93 2.07 -1.87
C ARG A 111 -22.01 2.74 -3.24
N GLY A 112 -22.11 1.96 -4.33
CA GLY A 112 -22.26 2.47 -5.70
C GLY A 112 -21.09 3.33 -6.19
N SER A 113 -21.13 3.77 -7.44
CA SER A 113 -20.04 4.52 -8.10
C SER A 113 -19.91 6.00 -7.72
N GLY A 114 -20.68 6.46 -6.72
CA GLY A 114 -20.74 7.87 -6.32
C GLY A 114 -19.66 8.32 -5.34
N VAL A 115 -18.86 7.38 -4.81
CA VAL A 115 -17.78 7.66 -3.84
C VAL A 115 -16.43 7.34 -4.49
N PRO A 116 -15.36 8.12 -4.27
CA PRO A 116 -14.02 7.76 -4.73
C PRO A 116 -13.54 6.43 -4.14
N ALA A 117 -12.94 5.57 -4.96
CA ALA A 117 -12.43 4.25 -4.54
C ALA A 117 -11.47 4.33 -3.36
N THR A 118 -10.58 5.31 -3.38
CA THR A 118 -9.58 5.56 -2.34
C THR A 118 -10.20 5.94 -0.99
N GLU A 119 -11.32 6.65 -1.00
CA GLU A 119 -12.08 7.02 0.19
C GLU A 119 -12.78 5.80 0.78
N LEU A 120 -13.50 5.04 -0.05
CA LEU A 120 -14.21 3.84 0.38
C LEU A 120 -13.25 2.75 0.89
N VAL A 121 -12.13 2.51 0.22
CA VAL A 121 -11.06 1.64 0.73
C VAL A 121 -10.55 2.12 2.08
N GLY A 122 -10.43 3.43 2.27
CA GLY A 122 -10.02 4.03 3.55
C GLY A 122 -11.05 3.84 4.67
N GLU A 123 -12.34 3.84 4.34
CA GLU A 123 -13.43 3.53 5.28
C GLU A 123 -13.45 2.04 5.65
N LEU A 124 -13.39 1.16 4.66
CA LEU A 124 -13.37 -0.28 4.85
C LEU A 124 -12.13 -0.71 5.65
N ALA A 125 -10.95 -0.16 5.34
CA ALA A 125 -9.74 -0.40 6.11
C ALA A 125 -9.93 -0.05 7.61
N ARG A 126 -10.61 1.05 7.91
CA ARG A 126 -10.93 1.43 9.29
C ARG A 126 -11.96 0.48 9.92
N GLY A 127 -13.03 0.14 9.20
CA GLY A 127 -14.10 -0.74 9.69
C GLY A 127 -13.63 -2.16 10.01
N PHE A 128 -12.80 -2.72 9.13
CA PHE A 128 -12.25 -4.08 9.31
C PHE A 128 -10.97 -4.13 10.16
N GLY A 129 -10.42 -2.97 10.53
CA GLY A 129 -9.14 -2.88 11.23
C GLY A 129 -7.99 -3.44 10.40
N ARG A 130 -7.98 -3.17 9.09
CA ARG A 130 -7.01 -3.64 8.10
C ARG A 130 -6.23 -2.46 7.49
N THR A 131 -5.16 -2.77 6.77
CA THR A 131 -4.44 -1.76 5.97
C THR A 131 -5.15 -1.56 4.63
N ARG A 132 -5.04 -0.36 4.05
CA ARG A 132 -5.62 -0.07 2.72
C ARG A 132 -5.12 -1.03 1.62
N PRO A 133 -3.82 -1.38 1.55
CA PRO A 133 -3.34 -2.37 0.58
C PRO A 133 -3.97 -3.75 0.79
N SER A 134 -4.14 -4.18 2.05
CA SER A 134 -4.78 -5.47 2.36
C SER A 134 -6.23 -5.52 1.90
N VAL A 135 -6.99 -4.43 2.08
CA VAL A 135 -8.37 -4.32 1.59
C VAL A 135 -8.43 -4.32 0.06
N ARG A 136 -7.56 -3.55 -0.63
CA ARG A 136 -7.51 -3.52 -2.10
C ARG A 136 -7.22 -4.90 -2.70
N ALA A 137 -6.20 -5.58 -2.17
CA ALA A 137 -5.87 -6.94 -2.62
C ALA A 137 -7.03 -7.91 -2.38
N GLN A 138 -7.73 -7.77 -1.26
CA GLN A 138 -8.85 -8.65 -0.96
C GLN A 138 -10.08 -8.39 -1.83
N LEU A 139 -10.38 -7.13 -2.17
CA LEU A 139 -11.47 -6.80 -3.10
C LEU A 139 -11.29 -7.51 -4.45
N ALA A 140 -10.08 -7.50 -5.00
CA ALA A 140 -9.78 -8.22 -6.24
C ALA A 140 -10.00 -9.74 -6.08
N ARG A 141 -9.59 -10.33 -4.96
CA ARG A 141 -9.82 -11.76 -4.65
C ARG A 141 -11.30 -12.10 -4.46
N CYS A 142 -12.12 -11.14 -4.02
CA CYS A 142 -13.57 -11.26 -3.91
C CYS A 142 -14.31 -11.00 -5.22
N GLY A 143 -13.59 -10.76 -6.33
CA GLY A 143 -14.18 -10.44 -7.64
C GLY A 143 -14.76 -9.03 -7.72
N CYS A 144 -14.33 -8.11 -6.87
CA CYS A 144 -14.70 -6.69 -6.89
C CYS A 144 -13.58 -5.85 -7.52
N ASP A 145 -13.95 -4.88 -8.35
CA ASP A 145 -12.99 -3.94 -8.94
C ASP A 145 -12.52 -2.97 -7.85
N PRO A 146 -11.23 -2.98 -7.45
CA PRO A 146 -10.73 -2.15 -6.34
C PRO A 146 -10.61 -0.66 -6.70
N ASP A 147 -10.77 -0.31 -7.97
CA ASP A 147 -10.64 1.05 -8.49
C ASP A 147 -12.00 1.66 -8.86
N VAL A 148 -13.06 0.84 -8.95
CA VAL A 148 -14.42 1.31 -9.21
C VAL A 148 -15.41 0.77 -8.16
N PRO A 149 -15.83 1.61 -7.18
CA PRO A 149 -16.83 1.25 -6.19
C PRO A 149 -18.14 0.76 -6.79
N GLY A 150 -18.74 -0.24 -6.16
CA GLY A 150 -19.98 -0.83 -6.65
C GLY A 150 -19.79 -1.81 -7.83
N ARG A 151 -18.57 -1.98 -8.34
CA ARG A 151 -18.32 -2.76 -9.55
C ARG A 151 -17.69 -4.12 -9.24
N LEU A 152 -18.18 -5.13 -9.94
CA LEU A 152 -17.55 -6.44 -10.03
C LEU A 152 -16.45 -6.42 -11.09
N LEU A 153 -15.34 -7.13 -10.83
CA LEU A 153 -14.38 -7.41 -11.88
C LEU A 153 -15.09 -8.19 -12.99
N PRO A 154 -14.84 -7.86 -14.27
CA PRO A 154 -15.30 -8.70 -15.36
C PRO A 154 -14.71 -10.09 -15.15
N ASN A 155 -15.58 -11.09 -14.99
CA ASN A 155 -15.16 -12.47 -14.93
C ASN A 155 -14.80 -12.85 -16.36
N ASP A 156 -13.52 -12.73 -16.73
CA ASP A 156 -13.04 -13.34 -17.98
C ASP A 156 -12.93 -14.84 -17.72
N PRO A 157 -13.76 -15.70 -18.35
CA PRO A 157 -13.42 -17.12 -18.43
C PRO A 157 -12.15 -17.21 -19.30
N ASP A 158 -11.05 -17.69 -18.71
CA ASP A 158 -9.81 -18.00 -19.42
C ASP A 158 -10.12 -18.93 -20.63
N PRO A 159 -9.57 -18.68 -21.83
CA PRO A 159 -9.67 -19.62 -22.96
C PRO A 159 -8.94 -20.96 -22.73
#